data_AF-A0A849D8K2-F1
#
_entry.id   AF-A0A849D8K2-F1
#
_cell.length_a   1.000
_cell.length_b   1.000
_cell.length_c   1.000
_cell.angle_alpha   90.00
_cell.angle_beta   90.00
_cell.angle_gamma   90.00
#
_symmetry.space_group_name_H-M   'P 1'
#
loop_
_entity.id
_entity.type
_entity.pdbx_description
1 polymer ?
#
loop_
_entity_poly.entity_id
_entity_poly.type
_entity_poly.pdbx_seq_one_letter_code
_entity_poly.pdbx_strand_id
1 'polypeptide(L)'
;DLINNFVPFFGYDFLSLPGNSYVKAFARLDYEFSANNHLLFCANYANVEDDIFRTGEWFTAPDFSGYALGYGWESFLGPVQVLYSWSPERKAGNFFFSVGYWF
;
A
#
# COMPACT_ATOMS: atom_id res chain seq x y z
N ASP A 1 15.51 -8.05 1.03
CA ASP A 1 14.61 -8.89 1.85
C ASP A 1 14.41 -8.30 3.22
N LEU A 2 13.17 -7.98 3.57
CA LEU A 2 12.81 -7.62 4.95
C LEU A 2 13.01 -8.87 5.81
N ILE A 3 13.65 -8.73 6.98
CA ILE A 3 14.11 -9.83 7.86
C ILE A 3 12.99 -10.72 8.42
N ASN A 4 11.73 -10.47 8.07
CA ASN A 4 10.59 -11.31 8.42
C ASN A 4 9.49 -11.03 7.40
N ASN A 5 8.68 -12.04 7.07
CA ASN A 5 7.58 -12.07 6.10
C ASN A 5 6.54 -10.93 6.27
N PHE A 6 6.96 -9.68 6.09
CA PHE A 6 6.15 -8.48 6.24
C PHE A 6 5.84 -7.93 4.87
N VAL A 7 4.54 -7.79 4.60
CA VAL A 7 4.03 -7.28 3.34
C VAL A 7 3.38 -5.93 3.60
N PRO A 8 3.87 -4.83 2.99
CA PRO A 8 3.26 -3.52 3.18
C PRO A 8 1.84 -3.50 2.61
N PHE A 9 0.91 -2.81 3.28
CA PHE A 9 -0.47 -2.65 2.86
C PHE A 9 -0.97 -1.27 3.27
N PHE A 10 -1.46 -0.48 2.31
CA PHE A 10 -1.93 0.88 2.55
C PHE A 10 -3.22 0.88 3.38
N GLY A 11 -3.40 1.90 4.21
CA GLY A 11 -4.60 2.06 5.05
C GLY A 11 -4.59 1.26 6.36
N TYR A 12 -3.53 0.48 6.61
CA TYR A 12 -3.40 -0.38 7.77
C TYR A 12 -2.05 -0.15 8.47
N ASP A 13 -2.04 -0.28 9.80
CA ASP A 13 -0.82 -0.12 10.59
C ASP A 13 0.09 -1.35 10.46
N PHE A 14 1.38 -1.17 10.76
CA PHE A 14 2.34 -2.28 10.77
C PHE A 14 1.88 -3.42 11.70
N LEU A 15 1.90 -4.66 11.21
CA LEU A 15 1.44 -5.88 11.92
C LEU A 15 -0.07 -5.94 12.22
N SER A 16 -0.89 -5.07 11.62
CA SER A 16 -2.32 -5.05 11.92
C SER A 16 -3.14 -6.15 11.23
N LEU A 17 -2.54 -6.88 10.28
CA LEU A 17 -3.15 -7.99 9.53
C LEU A 17 -2.31 -9.27 9.73
N PRO A 18 -2.59 -10.08 10.77
CA PRO A 18 -1.90 -11.34 11.00
C PRO A 18 -2.49 -12.49 10.17
N GLY A 19 -1.64 -13.40 9.70
CA GLY A 19 -2.04 -14.64 9.02
C GLY A 19 -0.84 -15.38 8.42
N ASN A 20 -0.98 -16.69 8.20
CA ASN A 20 0.06 -17.51 7.58
C ASN A 20 0.00 -17.53 6.03
N SER A 21 -1.14 -17.11 5.45
CA SER A 21 -1.40 -17.11 4.02
C SER A 21 -2.16 -15.84 3.61
N TYR A 22 -1.89 -15.35 2.39
CA TYR A 22 -2.61 -14.19 1.86
C TYR A 22 -2.69 -14.21 0.33
N VAL A 23 -3.71 -13.55 -0.21
CA VAL A 23 -3.76 -13.14 -1.61
C VAL A 23 -3.94 -11.63 -1.63
N LYS A 24 -3.14 -10.93 -2.45
CA LYS A 24 -3.15 -9.48 -2.53
C LYS A 24 -3.13 -9.01 -3.98
N ALA A 25 -4.05 -8.12 -4.31
CA ALA A 25 -4.01 -7.31 -5.52
C ALA A 25 -3.49 -5.91 -5.18
N PHE A 26 -2.62 -5.37 -6.02
CA PHE A 26 -2.10 -4.01 -5.89
C PHE A 26 -2.12 -3.30 -7.24
N ALA A 27 -2.61 -2.07 -7.23
CA ALA A 27 -2.60 -1.16 -8.36
C ALA A 27 -1.99 0.16 -7.94
N ARG A 28 -1.13 0.69 -8.81
CA ARG A 28 -0.55 2.04 -8.67
C ARG A 28 -0.67 2.76 -10.00
N LEU A 29 -1.18 3.98 -9.92
CA LEU A 29 -1.23 4.94 -11.01
C LEU A 29 -0.29 6.09 -10.66
N ASP A 30 0.58 6.40 -11.61
CA ASP A 30 1.56 7.47 -11.52
C ASP A 30 1.33 8.41 -12.70
N TYR A 31 0.94 9.64 -12.40
CA TYR A 31 0.60 10.64 -13.42
C TYR A 31 1.48 11.87 -13.28
N GLU A 32 2.35 12.07 -14.26
CA GLU A 32 3.15 13.28 -14.37
C GLU A 32 2.29 14.40 -15.00
N PHE A 33 1.86 15.36 -14.18
CA PHE A 33 1.02 16.47 -14.65
C PHE A 33 1.85 17.71 -15.02
N SER A 34 3.08 17.79 -14.53
CA SER A 34 4.06 18.83 -14.85
C SER A 34 5.45 18.24 -14.70
N ALA A 35 6.46 18.81 -15.37
CA ALA A 35 7.81 18.29 -15.34
C ALA A 35 8.27 18.06 -13.90
N ASN A 36 8.71 16.84 -13.59
CA ASN A 36 9.18 16.40 -12.26
C ASN A 36 8.10 16.32 -11.17
N ASN A 37 6.81 16.47 -11.50
CA ASN A 37 5.73 16.47 -10.52
C ASN A 37 4.73 15.36 -10.82
N HIS A 38 4.62 14.44 -9.87
CA HIS A 38 3.89 13.18 -10.00
C HIS A 38 2.72 13.15 -9.02
N LEU A 39 1.52 12.90 -9.53
CA LEU A 39 0.37 12.55 -8.72
C LEU A 39 0.25 11.03 -8.66
N LEU A 40 0.13 10.50 -7.44
CA LEU A 40 0.14 9.09 -7.17
C LEU A 40 -1.18 8.65 -6.62
N PHE A 41 -1.75 7.61 -7.20
CA PHE A 41 -2.90 6.93 -6.66
C PHE A 41 -2.60 5.44 -6.53
N CYS A 42 -2.83 4.89 -5.35
CA CYS A 42 -2.59 3.50 -5.03
C CYS A 42 -3.87 2.87 -4.48
N ALA A 43 -4.12 1.63 -4.86
CA ALA A 43 -5.17 0.80 -4.29
C ALA A 43 -4.62 -0.61 -4.05
N ASN A 44 -4.94 -1.18 -2.90
CA ASN A 44 -4.70 -2.59 -2.62
C ASN A 44 -5.91 -3.26 -2.00
N TYR A 45 -6.06 -4.53 -2.32
CA TYR A 45 -7.09 -5.41 -1.77
C TYR A 45 -6.45 -6.73 -1.37
N ALA A 46 -6.87 -7.33 -0.27
CA ALA A 46 -6.35 -8.62 0.16
C ALA A 46 -7.34 -9.43 0.98
N ASN A 47 -7.17 -10.75 0.91
CA ASN A 47 -7.64 -11.71 1.92
C ASN A 47 -6.43 -12.23 2.67
N VAL A 48 -6.49 -12.20 4.00
CA VAL A 48 -5.42 -12.61 4.90
C VAL A 48 -6.04 -13.49 5.99
N GLU A 49 -5.66 -14.77 6.01
CA GLU A 49 -6.10 -15.74 7.02
C GLU A 49 -5.15 -16.95 7.02
N ASP A 50 -5.39 -17.90 7.92
CA ASP A 50 -4.66 -19.15 7.92
C ASP A 50 -5.22 -20.14 6.89
N ASP A 51 -4.33 -20.70 6.07
CA ASP A 51 -4.63 -21.72 5.06
C ASP A 51 -5.68 -21.33 3.99
N ILE A 52 -5.74 -20.06 3.57
CA ILE A 52 -6.77 -19.55 2.62
C ILE A 52 -6.90 -20.36 1.32
N PHE A 53 -5.82 -21.01 0.86
CA PHE A 53 -5.83 -21.82 -0.36
C PHE A 53 -6.51 -23.18 -0.16
N ARG A 54 -6.55 -23.68 1.09
CA ARG A 54 -7.23 -24.91 1.47
C ARG A 54 -8.70 -24.67 1.78
N THR A 55 -9.02 -23.54 2.42
CA THR A 55 -10.39 -23.17 2.77
C THR A 55 -11.18 -22.60 1.58
N GLY A 56 -10.48 -22.06 0.57
CA GLY A 56 -11.10 -21.46 -0.61
C GLY A 56 -11.30 -19.95 -0.49
N GLU A 57 -10.91 -19.34 0.63
CA GLU A 57 -11.05 -17.91 0.92
C GLU A 57 -10.25 -17.00 -0.02
N TRP A 58 -9.31 -17.53 -0.79
CA TRP A 58 -8.58 -16.74 -1.77
C TRP A 58 -9.43 -16.31 -2.99
N PHE A 59 -10.62 -16.91 -3.19
CA PHE A 59 -11.55 -16.56 -4.25
C PHE A 59 -12.77 -15.76 -3.78
N THR A 60 -12.88 -15.50 -2.48
CA THR A 60 -13.99 -14.71 -1.92
C THR A 60 -13.77 -13.22 -2.17
N ALA A 61 -14.76 -12.39 -1.81
CA ALA A 61 -14.61 -10.95 -1.90
C ALA A 61 -13.47 -10.49 -0.98
N PRO A 62 -12.73 -9.43 -1.34
CA PRO A 62 -11.66 -8.92 -0.48
C PRO A 62 -12.16 -8.45 0.90
N ASP A 63 -11.54 -8.96 1.97
CA ASP A 63 -11.82 -8.57 3.36
C ASP A 63 -11.17 -7.23 3.73
N PHE A 64 -10.03 -6.93 3.11
CA PHE A 64 -9.24 -5.74 3.40
C PHE A 64 -9.09 -4.91 2.13
N SER A 65 -9.40 -3.61 2.24
CA SER A 65 -9.14 -2.63 1.18
C SER A 65 -8.39 -1.42 1.71
N GLY A 66 -7.52 -0.89 0.86
CA GLY A 66 -6.70 0.25 1.22
C GLY A 66 -6.39 1.10 0.02
N TYR A 67 -6.38 2.39 0.25
CA TYR A 67 -6.16 3.40 -0.76
C TYR A 67 -5.07 4.35 -0.28
N ALA A 68 -4.41 4.95 -1.26
CA ALA A 68 -3.47 6.01 -0.99
C ALA A 68 -3.48 7.03 -2.11
N LEU A 69 -3.33 8.29 -1.72
CA LEU A 69 -3.15 9.42 -2.61
C LEU A 69 -1.87 10.13 -2.20
N GLY A 70 -1.01 10.42 -3.16
CA GLY A 70 0.29 11.02 -2.90
C GLY A 70 0.73 11.99 -3.96
N TYR A 71 1.79 12.69 -3.61
CA TYR A 71 2.50 13.63 -4.46
C TYR A 71 3.99 13.31 -4.41
N GLY A 72 4.58 13.10 -5.58
CA GLY A 72 6.02 12.96 -5.78
C GLY A 72 6.57 14.17 -6.49
N TRP A 73 7.74 14.64 -6.05
CA TRP A 73 8.48 15.70 -6.71
C TRP A 73 9.94 15.29 -6.85
N GLU A 74 10.45 15.29 -8.08
CA GLU A 74 11.88 15.11 -8.33
C GLU A 74 12.61 16.44 -8.10
N SER A 75 13.25 16.55 -6.93
CA SER A 75 14.05 17.71 -6.57
C SER A 75 15.52 17.51 -6.95
N PHE A 76 16.30 18.59 -6.90
CA PHE A 76 17.75 18.54 -7.12
C PHE A 76 18.49 17.58 -6.16
N LEU A 77 17.97 17.41 -4.94
CA LEU A 77 18.59 16.56 -3.91
C LEU A 77 18.05 15.11 -3.92
N GLY A 78 17.18 14.78 -4.87
CA GLY A 78 16.52 13.49 -5.00
C GLY A 78 14.99 13.56 -4.90
N PRO A 79 14.30 12.43 -5.10
CA PRO A 79 12.85 12.39 -5.08
C PRO A 79 12.31 12.61 -3.65
N VAL A 80 11.32 13.48 -3.53
CA VAL A 80 10.54 13.70 -2.31
C VAL A 80 9.12 13.24 -2.58
N GLN A 81 8.57 12.43 -1.68
CA GLN A 81 7.21 11.92 -1.82
C GLN A 81 6.46 12.01 -0.50
N VAL A 82 5.23 12.49 -0.57
CA VAL A 82 4.26 12.43 0.50
C VAL A 82 3.08 11.59 0.05
N LEU A 83 2.60 10.71 0.92
CA LEU A 83 1.50 9.82 0.59
C LEU A 83 0.58 9.69 1.79
N TYR A 84 -0.69 10.00 1.60
CA TYR A 84 -1.74 9.79 2.57
C TYR A 84 -2.46 8.48 2.24
N SER A 85 -2.54 7.57 3.19
CA SER A 85 -3.24 6.31 3.04
C SER A 85 -4.41 6.19 4.00
N TRP A 86 -5.46 5.50 3.57
CA TRP A 86 -6.63 5.20 4.40
C TRP A 86 -7.26 3.88 3.94
N SER A 87 -8.09 3.31 4.81
CA SER A 87 -8.91 2.14 4.52
C SER A 87 -10.37 2.50 4.81
N PRO A 88 -11.34 2.15 3.96
CA PRO A 88 -12.77 2.34 4.26
C PRO A 88 -13.23 1.56 5.48
N GLU A 89 -12.58 0.42 5.77
CA GLU A 89 -12.92 -0.42 6.91
C GLU A 89 -12.43 0.17 8.24
N ARG A 90 -11.58 1.22 8.21
CA ARG A 90 -11.04 1.87 9.40
C ARG A 90 -11.27 3.38 9.40
N LYS A 91 -11.38 3.95 10.60
CA LYS A 91 -11.57 5.41 10.79
C LYS A 91 -10.26 6.20 10.86
N ALA A 92 -9.11 5.57 10.60
CA ALA A 92 -7.79 6.17 10.74
C ALA A 92 -7.04 6.16 9.40
N GLY A 93 -6.33 7.25 9.13
CA GLY A 93 -5.45 7.40 7.97
C GLY A 93 -4.02 7.71 8.41
N ASN A 94 -3.07 7.34 7.57
CA ASN A 94 -1.63 7.45 7.86
C ASN A 94 -0.94 8.28 6.78
N PHE A 95 -0.01 9.16 7.19
CA PHE A 95 0.88 9.88 6.30
C PHE A 95 2.25 9.21 6.23
N PHE A 96 2.74 9.04 5.02
CA PHE A 96 4.09 8.55 4.73
C PHE A 96 4.88 9.65 4.05
N PHE A 97 6.10 9.84 4.54
CA PHE A 97 7.05 10.79 3.98
C PHE A 97 8.30 10.04 3.56
N SER A 98 8.75 10.33 2.35
CA SER A 98 9.91 9.74 1.74
C SER A 98 10.80 10.83 1.19
N VAL A 99 12.10 10.74 1.50
CA VAL A 99 13.12 11.63 0.95
C VAL A 99 14.30 10.78 0.49
N GLY A 100 14.65 10.86 -0.78
CA GLY A 100 15.76 10.13 -1.39
C GLY A 100 15.32 8.93 -2.23
N TYR A 101 16.27 8.36 -2.96
CA TYR A 101 16.05 7.15 -3.75
C TYR A 101 15.82 5.94 -2.84
N TRP A 102 14.71 5.23 -3.04
CA TRP A 102 14.54 3.87 -2.52
C TRP A 102 15.35 2.93 -3.42
N PHE A 103 16.36 2.26 -2.86
CA PHE A 103 17.11 1.18 -3.51
C PHE A 103 16.68 -0.18 -2.95
#